data_AF-A0A2G6WIB8-F1
#
_entry.id   AF-A0A2G6WIB8-F1
#
_cell.length_a   1.000
_cell.length_b   1.000
_cell.length_c   1.000
_cell.angle_alpha   90.00
_cell.angle_beta   90.00
_cell.angle_gamma   90.00
#
_symmetry.space_group_name_H-M   'P 1'
#
loop_
_entity.id
_entity.type
_entity.pdbx_description
1 polymer ?
#
loop_
_entity_poly.entity_id
_entity_poly.type
_entity_poly.pdbx_seq_one_letter_code
_entity_poly.pdbx_strand_id
1 'polypeptide(L)'
;MKKFIAKALFNSHSYAEYRKIVTDLLIEGKSTGDEQSESLTNYSKLNEARMNRLDKTIKISEEVISKLQNLNNHYFWLVISEGWCGDAAQILPILNKMAHDSNKKIDLRIVFRDENTELMDHYLTNGGRAIPKVIIVCKEAGIVRADWGPRPKGASELMENYKKEFGVIDEKIKTDLQLWYLADKGISVQEELVQIMENIKYDRL
;
A
#
# COMPACT_ATOMS: atom_id res chain seq x y z
N MET A 1 -8.18 -20.60 4.14
CA MET A 1 -7.77 -19.22 4.50
C MET A 1 -7.60 -19.07 6.00
N LYS A 2 -6.49 -18.48 6.47
CA LYS A 2 -6.27 -18.20 7.91
C LYS A 2 -7.36 -17.26 8.42
N LYS A 3 -7.81 -17.45 9.67
CA LYS A 3 -8.96 -16.71 10.27
C LYS A 3 -8.78 -15.18 10.24
N PHE A 4 -7.59 -14.69 10.59
CA PHE A 4 -7.33 -13.24 10.63
C PHE A 4 -7.31 -12.60 9.22
N ILE A 5 -6.90 -13.34 8.19
CA ILE A 5 -6.99 -12.88 6.78
C ILE A 5 -8.45 -12.77 6.35
N ALA A 6 -9.28 -13.78 6.65
CA ALA A 6 -10.70 -13.76 6.33
C ALA A 6 -11.43 -12.61 7.06
N LYS A 7 -11.11 -12.39 8.34
CA LYS A 7 -11.62 -11.26 9.13
C LYS A 7 -11.22 -9.91 8.51
N ALA A 8 -9.96 -9.74 8.14
CA ALA A 8 -9.49 -8.52 7.51
C ALA A 8 -10.16 -8.27 6.15
N LEU A 9 -10.33 -9.29 5.31
CA LEU A 9 -11.05 -9.17 4.04
C LEU A 9 -12.52 -8.79 4.26
N PHE A 10 -13.17 -9.35 5.28
CA PHE A 10 -14.55 -8.99 5.64
C PHE A 10 -14.68 -7.52 6.08
N ASN A 11 -13.69 -7.02 6.83
CA ASN A 11 -13.63 -5.61 7.29
C ASN A 11 -12.99 -4.67 6.27
N SER A 12 -12.67 -5.14 5.07
CA SER A 12 -11.92 -4.34 4.10
C SER A 12 -12.82 -3.44 3.26
N HIS A 13 -12.23 -2.36 2.79
CA HIS A 13 -12.83 -1.37 1.92
C HIS A 13 -12.25 -1.48 0.51
N SER A 14 -13.05 -1.16 -0.50
CA SER A 14 -12.52 -0.79 -1.80
C SER A 14 -11.69 0.49 -1.70
N TYR A 15 -10.88 0.79 -2.72
CA TYR A 15 -10.11 2.04 -2.79
C TYR A 15 -11.00 3.28 -2.67
N ALA A 16 -12.16 3.29 -3.33
CA ALA A 16 -13.09 4.41 -3.30
C ALA A 16 -13.71 4.61 -1.91
N GLU A 17 -14.10 3.53 -1.23
CA GLU A 17 -14.64 3.58 0.13
C GLU A 17 -13.57 4.06 1.13
N TYR A 18 -12.34 3.55 1.04
CA TYR A 18 -11.22 4.01 1.86
C TYR A 18 -11.01 5.53 1.70
N ARG A 19 -10.96 6.03 0.46
CA ARG A 19 -10.79 7.46 0.17
C ARG A 19 -11.94 8.30 0.70
N LYS A 20 -13.17 7.78 0.59
CA LYS A 20 -14.36 8.44 1.12
C LYS A 20 -14.27 8.57 2.65
N ILE A 21 -13.95 7.49 3.37
CA ILE A 21 -13.83 7.50 4.83
C ILE A 21 -12.79 8.52 5.29
N VAL A 22 -11.61 8.53 4.65
CA VAL A 22 -10.55 9.51 4.95
C VAL A 22 -11.05 10.95 4.70
N THR A 23 -11.72 11.19 3.58
CA THR A 23 -12.24 12.52 3.23
C THR A 23 -13.32 12.99 4.19
N ASP A 24 -14.25 12.12 4.58
CA ASP A 24 -15.33 12.44 5.51
C ASP A 24 -14.76 12.82 6.89
N LEU A 25 -13.77 12.06 7.40
CA LEU A 25 -13.10 12.39 8.67
C LEU A 25 -12.36 13.73 8.61
N LEU A 26 -11.74 14.06 7.47
CA LEU A 26 -11.07 15.35 7.28
C LEU A 26 -12.02 16.53 7.33
N ILE A 27 -13.28 16.37 6.89
CA ILE A 27 -14.34 17.38 7.02
C ILE A 27 -14.66 17.64 8.50
N GLU A 28 -14.63 16.59 9.33
CA GLU A 28 -14.80 16.68 10.78
C GLU A 28 -13.53 17.16 11.53
N GLY A 29 -12.44 17.43 10.81
CA GLY A 29 -11.17 17.82 11.42
C GLY A 29 -10.43 16.67 12.12
N LYS A 30 -10.68 15.42 11.71
CA LYS A 30 -10.08 14.19 12.26
C LYS A 30 -9.18 13.49 11.25
N SER A 31 -8.39 12.53 11.72
CA SER A 31 -7.66 11.55 10.90
C SER A 31 -8.14 10.12 11.17
N THR A 32 -7.77 9.18 10.32
CA THR A 32 -7.95 7.75 10.62
C THR A 32 -6.95 7.28 11.68
N GLY A 33 -7.19 6.12 12.29
CA GLY A 33 -6.40 5.59 13.41
C GLY A 33 -6.95 5.99 14.78
N ASP A 34 -6.48 5.29 15.81
CA ASP A 34 -6.99 5.45 17.18
C ASP A 34 -6.57 6.79 17.80
N GLU A 35 -5.38 7.27 17.42
CA GLU A 35 -4.82 8.53 17.91
C GLU A 35 -5.25 9.71 17.04
N GLN A 36 -5.67 10.80 17.70
CA GLN A 36 -6.04 12.04 17.04
C GLN A 36 -5.05 13.13 17.41
N SER A 37 -4.53 13.83 16.40
CA SER A 37 -3.70 15.01 16.60
C SER A 37 -3.79 15.97 15.42
N GLU A 38 -3.42 17.22 15.65
CA GLU A 38 -3.36 18.22 14.58
C GLU A 38 -2.36 17.82 13.49
N SER A 39 -1.23 17.22 13.88
CA SER A 39 -0.22 16.76 12.93
C SER A 39 -0.74 15.64 12.03
N LEU A 40 -1.41 14.62 12.60
CA LEU A 40 -2.02 13.54 11.81
C LEU A 40 -3.08 14.07 10.85
N THR A 41 -3.94 14.97 11.32
CA THR A 41 -4.97 15.62 10.48
C THR A 41 -4.34 16.42 9.34
N ASN A 42 -3.27 17.18 9.61
CA ASN A 42 -2.56 17.94 8.59
C ASN A 42 -1.86 17.04 7.57
N TYR A 43 -1.24 15.94 8.02
CA TYR A 43 -0.68 14.94 7.12
C TYR A 43 -1.76 14.28 6.26
N SER A 44 -2.91 13.92 6.83
CA SER A 44 -4.04 13.36 6.08
C SER A 44 -4.55 14.33 5.00
N LYS A 45 -4.69 15.63 5.30
CA LYS A 45 -5.08 16.65 4.31
C LYS A 45 -4.08 16.74 3.15
N LEU A 46 -2.78 16.75 3.48
CA LEU A 46 -1.71 16.77 2.48
C LEU A 46 -1.72 15.51 1.61
N ASN A 47 -1.92 14.36 2.22
CA ASN A 47 -1.99 13.06 1.55
C ASN A 47 -3.20 12.97 0.63
N GLU A 48 -4.37 13.47 1.05
CA GLU A 48 -5.56 13.51 0.21
C GLU A 48 -5.34 14.34 -1.06
N ALA A 49 -4.68 15.50 -0.94
CA ALA A 49 -4.28 16.30 -2.11
C ALA A 49 -3.28 15.55 -3.02
N ARG A 50 -2.31 14.82 -2.44
CA ARG A 50 -1.35 14.00 -3.19
C ARG A 50 -2.07 12.89 -3.97
N MET A 51 -2.95 12.14 -3.32
CA MET A 51 -3.67 11.03 -3.94
C MET A 51 -4.58 11.52 -5.07
N ASN A 52 -5.30 12.64 -4.88
CA ASN A 52 -6.11 13.29 -5.92
C ASN A 52 -5.30 13.66 -7.18
N ARG A 53 -4.05 14.08 -7.01
CA ARG A 53 -3.13 14.34 -8.13
C ARG A 53 -2.70 13.02 -8.79
N LEU A 54 -2.23 12.06 -8.00
CA LEU A 54 -1.69 10.81 -8.49
C LEU A 54 -2.74 9.94 -9.20
N ASP A 55 -3.99 9.94 -8.75
CA ASP A 55 -5.11 9.30 -9.44
C ASP A 55 -5.25 9.79 -10.88
N LYS A 56 -4.92 11.06 -11.14
CA LYS A 56 -4.98 11.66 -12.48
C LYS A 56 -3.70 11.41 -13.28
N THR A 57 -2.55 11.37 -12.62
CA THR A 57 -1.25 11.42 -13.31
C THR A 57 -0.50 10.10 -13.42
N ILE A 58 -0.72 9.14 -12.52
CA ILE A 58 -0.02 7.84 -12.57
C ILE A 58 -0.37 7.11 -13.85
N LYS A 59 0.62 6.47 -14.46
CA LYS A 59 0.46 5.59 -15.62
C LYS A 59 1.06 4.24 -15.29
N ILE A 60 0.35 3.18 -15.64
CA ILE A 60 0.86 1.81 -15.55
C ILE A 60 1.48 1.46 -16.91
N SER A 61 2.67 0.86 -16.91
CA SER A 61 3.31 0.48 -18.16
C SER A 61 2.53 -0.65 -18.86
N GLU A 62 2.51 -0.65 -20.19
CA GLU A 62 1.82 -1.69 -20.96
C GLU A 62 2.35 -3.09 -20.66
N GLU A 63 3.66 -3.22 -20.39
CA GLU A 63 4.28 -4.47 -19.96
C GLU A 63 3.67 -4.98 -18.64
N VAL A 64 3.55 -4.10 -17.64
CA VAL A 64 2.96 -4.44 -16.35
C VAL A 64 1.50 -4.83 -16.52
N ILE A 65 0.72 -4.06 -17.28
CA ILE A 65 -0.69 -4.37 -17.56
C ILE A 65 -0.82 -5.77 -18.17
N SER A 66 -0.05 -6.05 -19.22
CA SER A 66 -0.05 -7.35 -19.91
C SER A 66 0.27 -8.50 -18.96
N LYS A 67 1.30 -8.36 -18.11
CA LYS A 67 1.67 -9.37 -17.12
C LYS A 67 0.55 -9.62 -16.10
N LEU A 68 -0.07 -8.56 -15.58
CA LEU A 68 -1.16 -8.69 -14.61
C LEU A 68 -2.43 -9.32 -15.21
N GLN A 69 -2.75 -9.00 -16.46
CA GLN A 69 -3.90 -9.60 -17.17
C GLN A 69 -3.71 -11.09 -17.46
N ASN A 70 -2.45 -11.52 -17.66
CA ASN A 70 -2.09 -12.91 -17.96
C ASN A 70 -1.88 -13.80 -16.72
N LEU A 71 -2.20 -13.29 -15.51
CA LEU A 71 -2.14 -14.12 -14.30
C LEU A 71 -3.08 -15.33 -14.40
N ASN A 72 -2.58 -16.51 -14.02
CA ASN A 72 -3.34 -17.75 -14.08
C ASN A 72 -4.50 -17.82 -13.08
N ASN A 73 -4.43 -17.06 -12.00
CA ASN A 73 -5.36 -17.09 -10.88
C ASN A 73 -5.78 -15.66 -10.50
N HIS A 74 -6.77 -15.57 -9.62
CA HIS A 74 -7.25 -14.31 -9.08
C HIS A 74 -6.66 -14.06 -7.70
N TYR A 75 -6.45 -12.80 -7.38
CA TYR A 75 -5.82 -12.41 -6.13
C TYR A 75 -6.60 -11.32 -5.42
N PHE A 76 -6.56 -11.36 -4.09
CA PHE A 76 -6.71 -10.16 -3.30
C PHE A 76 -5.34 -9.53 -3.10
N TRP A 77 -5.27 -8.23 -3.31
CA TRP A 77 -4.23 -7.39 -2.71
C TRP A 77 -4.85 -6.74 -1.49
N LEU A 78 -4.62 -7.33 -0.31
CA LEU A 78 -5.09 -6.81 0.96
C LEU A 78 -4.03 -5.85 1.52
N VAL A 79 -4.34 -4.57 1.58
CA VAL A 79 -3.42 -3.50 1.96
C VAL A 79 -3.76 -2.97 3.34
N ILE A 80 -2.80 -2.97 4.26
CA ILE A 80 -2.91 -2.31 5.55
C ILE A 80 -2.46 -0.85 5.38
N SER A 81 -3.30 0.12 5.74
CA SER A 81 -3.04 1.55 5.49
C SER A 81 -3.69 2.46 6.52
N GLU A 82 -3.30 3.74 6.51
CA GLU A 82 -3.95 4.85 7.21
C GLU A 82 -3.88 6.12 6.36
N GLY A 83 -4.86 7.02 6.50
CA GLY A 83 -4.94 8.25 5.73
C GLY A 83 -3.80 9.24 6.01
N TRP A 84 -3.20 9.19 7.20
CA TRP A 84 -2.05 10.02 7.58
C TRP A 84 -0.71 9.48 7.06
N CYS A 85 -0.65 8.25 6.54
CA CYS A 85 0.59 7.66 6.08
C CYS A 85 1.06 8.25 4.73
N GLY A 86 2.20 8.96 4.76
CA GLY A 86 2.75 9.60 3.57
C GLY A 86 3.21 8.64 2.46
N ASP A 87 3.67 7.44 2.82
CA ASP A 87 4.02 6.39 1.84
C ASP A 87 2.75 5.80 1.20
N ALA A 88 1.70 5.55 2.00
CA ALA A 88 0.43 5.05 1.48
C ALA A 88 -0.19 6.00 0.46
N ALA A 89 -0.08 7.31 0.71
CA ALA A 89 -0.55 8.35 -0.21
C ALA A 89 0.16 8.31 -1.58
N GLN A 90 1.41 7.83 -1.63
CA GLN A 90 2.18 7.69 -2.87
C GLN A 90 1.90 6.34 -3.55
N ILE A 91 1.69 5.29 -2.76
CA ILE A 91 1.63 3.90 -3.23
C ILE A 91 0.20 3.47 -3.62
N LEU A 92 -0.81 3.77 -2.80
CA LEU A 92 -2.18 3.28 -3.04
C LEU A 92 -2.78 3.67 -4.40
N PRO A 93 -2.58 4.88 -4.95
CA PRO A 93 -3.07 5.22 -6.30
C PRO A 93 -2.46 4.33 -7.38
N ILE A 94 -1.20 3.92 -7.22
CA ILE A 94 -0.50 3.01 -8.15
C ILE A 94 -1.14 1.62 -8.06
N LEU A 95 -1.33 1.09 -6.84
CA LEU A 95 -1.95 -0.21 -6.62
C LEU A 95 -3.37 -0.26 -7.20
N ASN A 96 -4.15 0.81 -7.01
CA ASN A 96 -5.51 0.89 -7.51
C ASN A 96 -5.55 0.84 -9.04
N LYS A 97 -4.66 1.56 -9.72
CA LYS A 97 -4.57 1.50 -11.19
C LYS A 97 -4.08 0.15 -11.70
N MET A 98 -3.05 -0.42 -11.09
CA MET A 98 -2.58 -1.78 -11.43
C MET A 98 -3.70 -2.82 -11.28
N ALA A 99 -4.46 -2.75 -10.17
CA ALA A 99 -5.58 -3.65 -9.93
C ALA A 99 -6.71 -3.45 -10.95
N HIS A 100 -7.04 -2.19 -11.28
CA HIS A 100 -8.03 -1.86 -12.32
C HIS A 100 -7.62 -2.44 -13.69
N ASP A 101 -6.38 -2.18 -14.10
CA ASP A 101 -5.86 -2.58 -15.42
C ASP A 101 -5.60 -4.09 -15.53
N SER A 102 -5.55 -4.81 -14.40
CA SER A 102 -5.42 -6.28 -14.35
C SER A 102 -6.62 -7.03 -14.93
N ASN A 103 -7.69 -6.33 -15.33
CA ASN A 103 -8.92 -6.91 -15.87
C ASN A 103 -9.50 -8.02 -14.96
N LYS A 104 -9.82 -7.64 -13.71
CA LYS A 104 -10.42 -8.49 -12.67
C LYS A 104 -9.51 -9.57 -12.09
N LYS A 105 -8.25 -9.71 -12.54
CA LYS A 105 -7.28 -10.63 -11.93
C LYS A 105 -6.92 -10.25 -10.50
N ILE A 106 -6.97 -8.97 -10.18
CA ILE A 106 -6.62 -8.44 -8.86
C ILE A 106 -7.78 -7.64 -8.30
N ASP A 107 -8.13 -7.94 -7.05
CA ASP A 107 -9.12 -7.23 -6.26
C ASP A 107 -8.39 -6.52 -5.11
N LEU A 108 -8.33 -5.19 -5.19
CA LEU A 108 -7.67 -4.36 -4.19
C LEU A 108 -8.61 -4.13 -3.00
N ARG A 109 -8.14 -4.50 -1.81
CA ARG A 109 -8.85 -4.37 -0.54
C ARG A 109 -7.98 -3.66 0.46
N ILE A 110 -8.53 -2.70 1.20
CA ILE A 110 -7.78 -1.85 2.13
C ILE A 110 -8.39 -1.97 3.52
N VAL A 111 -7.54 -2.14 4.54
CA VAL A 111 -7.94 -2.15 5.94
C VAL A 111 -7.15 -1.11 6.72
N PHE A 112 -7.80 -0.49 7.70
CA PHE A 112 -7.14 0.43 8.62
C PHE A 112 -6.23 -0.34 9.59
N ARG A 113 -5.01 0.16 9.77
CA ARG A 113 -3.95 -0.46 10.59
C ARG A 113 -4.39 -0.65 12.02
N ASP A 114 -4.94 0.39 12.62
CA ASP A 114 -5.22 0.39 14.06
C ASP A 114 -6.48 -0.43 14.38
N GLU A 115 -7.42 -0.56 13.44
CA GLU A 115 -8.58 -1.45 13.55
C GLU A 115 -8.23 -2.94 13.30
N ASN A 116 -7.06 -3.22 12.73
CA ASN A 116 -6.64 -4.56 12.30
C ASN A 116 -5.28 -4.95 12.90
N THR A 117 -5.08 -4.70 14.19
CA THR A 117 -3.82 -4.96 14.92
C THR A 117 -3.33 -6.41 14.81
N GLU A 118 -4.21 -7.40 14.93
CA GLU A 118 -3.85 -8.82 14.77
C GLU A 118 -3.22 -9.09 13.40
N LEU A 119 -3.77 -8.51 12.33
CA LEU A 119 -3.19 -8.62 10.99
C LEU A 119 -1.85 -7.90 10.92
N MET A 120 -1.78 -6.66 11.41
CA MET A 120 -0.56 -5.85 11.38
C MET A 120 0.60 -6.52 12.14
N ASP A 121 0.33 -7.16 13.27
CA ASP A 121 1.33 -7.85 14.08
C ASP A 121 1.92 -9.10 13.39
N HIS A 122 1.21 -9.68 12.41
CA HIS A 122 1.75 -10.76 11.59
C HIS A 122 2.68 -10.28 10.47
N TYR A 123 2.61 -9.00 10.08
CA TYR A 123 3.33 -8.44 8.93
C TYR A 123 4.23 -7.25 9.32
N LEU A 124 4.95 -7.41 10.43
CA LEU A 124 5.92 -6.43 10.90
C LEU A 124 7.08 -6.26 9.92
N THR A 125 7.57 -5.04 9.79
CA THR A 125 8.79 -4.72 9.05
C THR A 125 9.87 -4.36 10.06
N ASN A 126 10.92 -5.17 10.15
CA ASN A 126 12.01 -5.00 11.14
C ASN A 126 11.48 -4.86 12.58
N GLY A 127 10.45 -5.66 12.92
CA GLY A 127 9.78 -5.62 14.23
C GLY A 127 8.81 -4.44 14.43
N GLY A 128 8.72 -3.51 13.47
CA GLY A 128 7.83 -2.35 13.53
C GLY A 128 6.54 -2.53 12.72
N ARG A 129 5.45 -1.91 13.20
CA ARG A 129 4.16 -1.82 12.50
C ARG A 129 4.20 -0.75 11.39
N ALA A 130 4.98 -0.98 10.34
CA ALA A 130 5.12 -0.07 9.20
C ALA A 130 4.05 -0.32 8.14
N ILE A 131 3.56 0.75 7.51
CA ILE A 131 2.52 0.74 6.47
C ILE A 131 2.93 1.65 5.29
N PRO A 132 2.41 1.45 4.07
CA PRO A 132 1.42 0.43 3.68
C PRO A 132 2.00 -0.98 3.52
N LYS A 133 1.30 -2.04 3.94
CA LYS A 133 1.71 -3.43 3.66
C LYS A 133 0.73 -4.09 2.73
N VAL A 134 1.21 -4.65 1.61
CA VAL A 134 0.41 -5.39 0.64
C VAL A 134 0.55 -6.87 0.92
N ILE A 135 -0.57 -7.54 1.17
CA ILE A 135 -0.63 -8.99 1.39
C ILE A 135 -1.34 -9.61 0.20
N ILE A 136 -0.64 -10.51 -0.49
CA ILE A 136 -1.12 -11.13 -1.72
C ILE A 136 -1.75 -12.48 -1.38
N VAL A 137 -3.06 -12.57 -1.56
CA VAL A 137 -3.86 -13.77 -1.27
C VAL A 137 -4.38 -14.35 -2.56
N CYS A 138 -4.05 -15.61 -2.87
CA CYS A 138 -4.67 -16.33 -3.98
C CYS A 138 -6.11 -16.68 -3.61
N LYS A 139 -7.08 -16.28 -4.44
CA LYS A 139 -8.52 -16.50 -4.17
C LYS A 139 -8.88 -17.98 -4.24
N GLU A 140 -8.38 -18.67 -5.26
CA GLU A 140 -8.68 -20.08 -5.53
C GLU A 140 -8.13 -20.99 -4.44
N ALA A 141 -6.88 -20.77 -4.02
CA ALA A 141 -6.25 -21.55 -2.96
C ALA A 141 -6.65 -21.07 -1.55
N GLY A 142 -7.13 -19.83 -1.43
CA GLY A 142 -7.44 -19.21 -0.13
C GLY A 142 -6.23 -19.12 0.78
N ILE A 143 -5.02 -18.93 0.23
CA ILE A 143 -3.77 -18.82 1.00
C ILE A 143 -2.98 -17.57 0.60
N VAL A 144 -2.24 -17.03 1.57
CA VAL A 144 -1.26 -15.96 1.34
C VAL A 144 -0.10 -16.54 0.54
N ARG A 145 0.32 -15.83 -0.50
CA ARG A 145 1.44 -16.22 -1.38
C ARG A 145 2.68 -15.36 -1.19
N ALA A 146 2.50 -14.08 -0.86
CA ALA A 146 3.58 -13.14 -0.62
C ALA A 146 3.05 -11.92 0.14
N ASP A 147 3.97 -11.10 0.63
CA ASP A 147 3.71 -9.74 1.07
C ASP A 147 4.78 -8.78 0.54
N TRP A 148 4.45 -7.48 0.50
CA TRP A 148 5.33 -6.41 0.03
C TRP A 148 5.13 -5.14 0.87
N GLY A 149 6.15 -4.28 0.89
CA GLY A 149 6.14 -2.98 1.56
C GLY A 149 7.01 -2.94 2.83
N PRO A 150 7.12 -1.76 3.48
CA PRO A 150 6.24 -0.60 3.32
C PRO A 150 6.56 0.31 2.15
N ARG A 151 7.74 0.14 1.54
CA ARG A 151 8.25 0.98 0.46
C ARG A 151 8.91 0.10 -0.60
N PRO A 152 9.03 0.58 -1.85
CA PRO A 152 9.94 -0.06 -2.81
C PRO A 152 11.37 -0.05 -2.27
N LYS A 153 12.20 -0.96 -2.79
CA LYS A 153 13.58 -1.20 -2.34
C LYS A 153 14.41 0.09 -2.35
N GLY A 154 14.39 0.85 -3.44
CA GLY A 154 15.16 2.10 -3.54
C GLY A 154 14.77 3.15 -2.49
N ALA A 155 13.47 3.28 -2.19
CA ALA A 155 12.99 4.18 -1.13
C ALA A 155 13.34 3.66 0.28
N SER A 156 13.33 2.33 0.48
CA SER A 156 13.77 1.71 1.72
C SER A 156 15.26 1.95 1.97
N GLU A 157 16.09 1.75 0.96
CA GLU A 157 17.53 1.98 1.00
C GLU A 157 17.85 3.45 1.29
N LEU A 158 17.13 4.39 0.67
CA LEU A 158 17.26 5.83 0.96
C LEU A 158 17.05 6.12 2.47
N MET A 159 15.98 5.60 3.05
CA MET A 159 15.66 5.80 4.48
C MET A 159 16.69 5.12 5.39
N GLU A 160 17.11 3.90 5.07
CA GLU A 160 18.08 3.14 5.85
C GLU A 160 19.47 3.78 5.82
N ASN A 161 19.93 4.23 4.65
CA ASN A 161 21.23 4.87 4.50
C ASN A 161 21.29 6.19 5.26
N TYR A 162 20.25 7.02 5.15
CA TYR A 162 20.17 8.26 5.92
C TYR A 162 20.18 7.99 7.43
N LYS A 163 19.40 7.02 7.90
CA LYS A 163 19.37 6.66 9.32
C LYS A 163 20.73 6.11 9.80
N LYS A 164 21.44 5.35 8.98
CA LYS A 164 22.79 4.85 9.29
C LYS A 164 23.81 6.00 9.39
N GLU A 165 23.71 6.99 8.52
CA GLU A 165 24.64 8.13 8.47
C GLU A 165 24.37 9.17 9.58
N PHE A 166 23.10 9.52 9.82
CA PHE A 166 22.72 10.63 10.70
C PHE A 166 22.09 10.19 12.03
N GLY A 167 21.75 8.91 12.19
CA GLY A 167 21.16 8.35 13.41
C GLY A 167 19.69 8.75 13.67
N VAL A 168 19.12 9.63 12.84
CA VAL A 168 17.78 10.22 13.03
C VAL A 168 16.93 10.16 11.76
N ILE A 169 15.61 10.30 11.94
CA ILE A 169 14.66 10.55 10.86
C ILE A 169 14.05 11.93 11.11
N ASP A 170 14.47 12.90 10.32
CA ASP A 170 14.07 14.31 10.43
C ASP A 170 13.25 14.77 9.20
N GLU A 171 12.94 16.07 9.13
CA GLU A 171 12.19 16.63 7.99
C GLU A 171 12.97 16.61 6.67
N LYS A 172 14.31 16.58 6.71
CA LYS A 172 15.14 16.52 5.50
C LYS A 172 14.92 15.19 4.79
N ILE A 173 15.08 14.06 5.49
CA ILE A 173 14.90 12.76 4.85
C ILE A 173 13.45 12.51 4.43
N LYS A 174 12.46 13.05 5.16
CA LYS A 174 11.06 13.01 4.73
C LYS A 174 10.87 13.76 3.41
N THR A 175 11.52 14.92 3.24
CA THR A 175 11.49 15.69 1.99
C THR A 175 12.20 14.95 0.86
N ASP A 176 13.39 14.41 1.11
CA ASP A 176 14.17 13.65 0.14
C ASP A 176 13.39 12.41 -0.33
N LEU A 177 12.69 11.72 0.57
CA LEU A 177 11.80 10.61 0.22
C LEU A 177 10.64 11.05 -0.67
N GLN A 178 10.04 12.22 -0.43
CA GLN A 178 8.98 12.74 -1.30
C GLN A 178 9.51 13.09 -2.70
N LEU A 179 10.73 13.66 -2.79
CA LEU A 179 11.40 13.93 -4.06
C LEU A 179 11.74 12.63 -4.80
N TRP A 180 12.14 11.58 -4.07
CA TRP A 180 12.37 10.26 -4.64
C TRP A 180 11.10 9.70 -5.31
N TYR A 181 9.95 9.72 -4.62
CA TYR A 181 8.69 9.27 -5.22
C TYR A 181 8.29 10.10 -6.45
N LEU A 182 8.55 11.42 -6.43
CA LEU A 182 8.29 12.29 -7.56
C LEU A 182 9.15 11.94 -8.78
N ALA A 183 10.41 11.56 -8.55
CA ALA A 183 11.35 11.14 -9.59
C ALA A 183 11.02 9.74 -10.13
N ASP A 184 10.71 8.79 -9.24
CA ASP A 184 10.37 7.40 -9.55
C ASP A 184 9.04 7.27 -10.31
N LYS A 185 8.07 8.16 -10.04
CA LYS A 185 6.75 8.18 -10.69
C LYS A 185 5.98 6.86 -10.55
N GLY A 186 6.31 6.05 -9.54
CA GLY A 186 5.65 4.78 -9.26
C GLY A 186 6.16 3.60 -10.09
N ILE A 187 7.29 3.74 -10.78
CA ILE A 187 7.89 2.68 -11.59
C ILE A 187 8.35 1.53 -10.69
N SER A 188 9.12 1.83 -9.63
CA SER A 188 9.65 0.79 -8.75
C SER A 188 8.54 -0.05 -8.10
N VAL A 189 7.43 0.58 -7.70
CA VAL A 189 6.26 -0.13 -7.12
C VAL A 189 5.66 -1.11 -8.12
N GLN A 190 5.52 -0.70 -9.38
CA GLN A 190 4.97 -1.54 -10.44
C GLN A 190 5.85 -2.75 -10.72
N GLU A 191 7.15 -2.51 -10.89
CA GLU A 191 8.15 -3.52 -11.23
C GLU A 191 8.29 -4.56 -10.11
N GLU A 192 8.42 -4.13 -8.86
CA GLU A 192 8.57 -5.05 -7.73
C GLU A 192 7.32 -5.92 -7.53
N LEU A 193 6.13 -5.33 -7.59
CA LEU A 193 4.90 -6.10 -7.42
C LEU A 193 4.64 -7.04 -8.59
N VAL A 194 4.85 -6.62 -9.84
CA VAL A 194 4.66 -7.52 -10.97
C VAL A 194 5.66 -8.68 -10.93
N GLN A 195 6.90 -8.42 -10.53
CA GLN A 195 7.91 -9.47 -10.34
C GLN A 195 7.49 -10.47 -9.25
N ILE A 196 6.92 -9.99 -8.14
CA ILE A 196 6.37 -10.89 -7.11
C ILE A 196 5.25 -11.75 -7.73
N MET A 197 4.30 -11.13 -8.45
CA MET A 197 3.17 -11.84 -9.04
C MET A 197 3.60 -12.92 -10.05
N GLU A 198 4.59 -12.64 -10.89
CA GLU A 198 5.16 -13.61 -11.85
C GLU A 198 5.84 -14.80 -11.15
N ASN A 199 6.41 -14.57 -9.97
CA ASN A 199 7.11 -15.59 -9.20
C ASN A 199 6.21 -16.43 -8.28
N ILE A 200 4.91 -16.13 -8.20
CA ILE A 200 3.96 -16.97 -7.46
C ILE A 200 3.81 -18.31 -8.19
N LYS A 201 4.60 -19.29 -7.76
CA LYS A 201 4.50 -20.67 -8.23
C LYS A 201 3.29 -21.35 -7.60
N TYR A 202 2.56 -22.07 -8.44
CA TYR A 202 1.51 -22.98 -8.01
C TYR A 202 2.10 -24.37 -7.98
N ASP A 203 2.54 -24.79 -6.80
CA ASP A 203 2.66 -26.22 -6.55
C ASP A 203 1.23 -26.76 -6.58
N ARG A 204 0.87 -27.37 -7.72
CA ARG A 204 -0.28 -28.28 -7.78
C ARG A 204 0.08 -29.42 -6.84
N LEU A 205 -0.51 -29.42 -5.65
CA LEU A 205 -0.65 -30.66 -4.88
C LEU A 205 -1.40 -31.67 -5.74
#